data_AF-A0AAD8JSL4-F1
#
_entry.id   AF-A0AAD8JSL4-F1
#
_cell.length_a   1.000
_cell.length_b   1.000
_cell.length_c   1.000
_cell.angle_alpha   90.00
_cell.angle_beta   90.00
_cell.angle_gamma   90.00
#
_symmetry.space_group_name_H-M   'P 1'
#
loop_
_entity.id
_entity.type
_entity.pdbx_description
1 polymer ?
#
loop_
_entity_poly.entity_id
_entity_poly.type
_entity_poly.pdbx_seq_one_letter_code
_entity_poly.pdbx_strand_id
1 'polypeptide(L)'
;MDEERFLKQKSKVKWLAAGDANTSFFHMSLKCRNHNSRVDMVRDRNDLMHEGSDVPKAFVKHYEDFLGTVGDSNRLPTLDLFCRTLDNQLALSMVRPVSGINA
;
A
#
# COMPACT_ATOMS: atom_id res chain seq x y z
N MET A 1 -19.15 11.87 30.73
CA MET A 1 -18.37 13.11 30.47
C MET A 1 -17.23 13.28 31.46
N ASP A 2 -17.45 13.19 32.77
CA ASP A 2 -16.37 13.33 33.76
C ASP A 2 -15.38 12.16 33.78
N GLU A 3 -15.88 10.95 33.54
CA GLU A 3 -15.03 9.75 33.47
C GLU A 3 -14.05 9.80 32.30
N GLU A 4 -14.49 10.25 31.12
CA GLU A 4 -13.63 10.42 29.95
C GLU A 4 -12.55 11.48 30.19
N ARG A 5 -12.91 12.61 30.81
CA ARG A 5 -11.97 13.68 31.17
C ARG A 5 -10.94 13.20 32.19
N PHE A 6 -11.39 12.46 33.20
CA PHE A 6 -10.53 11.84 34.21
C PHE A 6 -9.56 10.83 33.58
N LEU A 7 -10.05 9.98 32.67
CA LEU A 7 -9.23 9.00 31.95
C LEU A 7 -8.19 9.67 31.03
N LYS A 8 -8.55 10.78 30.36
CA LYS A 8 -7.60 11.59 29.58
C LYS A 8 -6.51 12.20 30.46
N GLN A 9 -6.88 12.79 31.60
CA GLN A 9 -5.94 13.36 32.55
C GLN A 9 -4.95 12.30 33.08
N LYS A 10 -5.48 11.13 33.49
CA LYS A 10 -4.70 10.00 33.99
C LYS A 10 -3.75 9.44 32.93
N SER A 11 -4.19 9.39 31.67
CA SER A 11 -3.36 8.95 30.55
C SER A 11 -2.22 9.93 30.25
N LYS A 12 -2.50 11.23 30.29
CA LYS A 12 -1.49 12.29 30.10
C LYS A 12 -0.41 12.28 31.19
N VAL A 13 -0.80 12.11 32.45
CA VAL A 13 0.14 11.98 33.59
C VAL A 13 1.03 10.75 33.41
N LYS A 14 0.46 9.60 33.03
CA LYS A 14 1.22 8.38 32.75
C LYS A 14 2.21 8.56 31.59
N TRP A 15 1.82 9.26 30.54
CA TRP A 15 2.69 9.56 29.40
C TRP A 15 3.88 10.44 29.79
N LEU A 16 3.65 11.51 30.57
CA LEU A 16 4.71 12.38 31.05
C LEU A 16 5.71 11.65 31.97
N ALA A 17 5.20 10.74 32.82
CA ALA A 17 6.05 9.96 33.74
C ALA A 17 6.94 8.94 33.03
N ALA A 18 6.55 8.45 31.85
CA ALA A 18 7.30 7.44 31.11
C ALA A 18 8.42 8.01 30.24
N GLY A 19 8.47 9.34 30.03
CA GLY A 19 9.52 10.02 29.27
C GLY A 19 9.66 9.55 27.81
N ASP A 20 10.79 9.87 27.17
CA ASP A 20 11.12 9.47 25.79
C ASP A 20 11.34 7.96 25.63
N ALA A 21 11.51 7.22 26.73
CA ALA A 21 11.75 5.78 26.76
C ALA A 21 10.49 4.98 27.08
N ASN A 22 9.29 5.47 26.72
CA ASN A 22 8.02 4.78 26.98
C ASN A 22 7.79 3.56 26.06
N THR A 23 8.74 2.64 26.07
CA THR A 23 8.68 1.36 25.37
C THR A 23 7.52 0.53 25.87
N SER A 24 7.18 0.56 27.17
CA SER A 24 6.07 -0.22 27.74
C SER A 24 4.71 0.18 27.15
N PHE A 25 4.39 1.48 27.11
CA PHE A 25 3.15 1.93 26.47
C PHE A 25 3.15 1.63 24.98
N PHE A 26 4.27 1.90 24.29
CA PHE A 26 4.41 1.62 22.86
C PHE A 26 4.18 0.12 22.56
N HIS A 27 4.81 -0.78 23.31
CA HIS A 27 4.61 -2.22 23.20
C HIS A 27 3.17 -2.62 23.53
N MET A 28 2.53 -1.99 24.52
CA MET A 28 1.12 -2.24 24.83
C MET A 28 0.22 -1.82 23.66
N SER A 29 0.42 -0.63 23.10
CA SER A 29 -0.31 -0.15 21.92
C SER A 29 -0.11 -1.07 20.72
N LEU A 30 1.12 -1.55 20.50
CA LEU A 30 1.40 -2.55 19.46
C LEU A 30 0.69 -3.88 19.71
N LYS A 31 0.68 -4.38 20.95
CA LYS A 31 -0.06 -5.61 21.31
C LYS A 31 -1.56 -5.45 21.04
N CYS A 32 -2.16 -4.34 21.48
CA CYS A 32 -3.57 -4.04 21.22
C CYS A 32 -3.85 -3.93 19.72
N ARG A 33 -2.99 -3.23 18.97
CA ARG A 33 -3.12 -3.12 17.51
C ARG A 33 -3.03 -4.50 16.85
N ASN A 34 -2.03 -5.31 17.20
CA ASN A 34 -1.83 -6.64 16.64
C ASN A 34 -3.01 -7.57 16.95
N HIS A 35 -3.57 -7.48 18.15
CA HIS A 35 -4.76 -8.24 18.52
C HIS A 35 -5.98 -7.82 17.69
N ASN A 36 -6.22 -6.52 17.55
CA ASN A 36 -7.34 -5.99 16.79
C ASN A 36 -7.21 -6.22 15.28
N SER A 37 -5.98 -6.22 14.76
CA SER A 37 -5.71 -6.49 13.34
C SER A 37 -5.54 -7.98 13.03
N ARG A 38 -5.65 -8.86 14.02
CA ARG A 38 -5.50 -10.30 13.82
C ARG A 38 -6.73 -10.82 13.08
N VAL A 39 -6.49 -11.40 11.91
CA VAL A 39 -7.50 -12.16 11.18
C VAL A 39 -7.34 -13.62 11.61
N ASP A 40 -8.29 -14.12 12.39
CA ASP A 40 -8.24 -15.50 12.92
C ASP A 40 -8.66 -16.53 11.87
N MET A 41 -9.51 -16.12 10.94
CA MET A 41 -10.12 -17.00 9.95
C MET A 41 -10.46 -16.24 8.69
N VAL A 42 -10.24 -16.88 7.54
CA VAL A 42 -10.58 -16.34 6.22
C VAL A 42 -11.16 -17.45 5.37
N ARG A 43 -12.16 -17.12 4.53
CA ARG A 43 -12.73 -18.04 3.55
C ARG A 43 -12.19 -17.69 2.16
N ASP A 44 -11.75 -18.68 1.40
CA ASP A 44 -11.26 -18.48 0.04
C ASP A 44 -12.36 -18.53 -1.03
N ARG A 45 -11.98 -18.37 -2.30
CA ARG A 45 -12.90 -18.39 -3.45
C ARG A 45 -13.58 -19.75 -3.70
N ASN A 46 -13.04 -20.83 -3.13
CA ASN A 46 -13.58 -22.18 -3.24
C ASN A 46 -14.41 -22.55 -2.00
N ASP A 47 -14.82 -21.54 -1.21
CA ASP A 47 -15.52 -21.69 0.07
C ASP A 47 -14.74 -22.49 1.13
N LEU A 48 -13.42 -22.66 0.98
CA LEU A 48 -12.58 -23.32 1.97
C LEU A 48 -12.21 -22.34 3.09
N MET A 49 -12.39 -22.79 4.33
CA MET A 49 -12.08 -22.03 5.54
C MET A 49 -10.62 -22.27 5.94
N HIS A 50 -9.87 -21.18 6.13
CA HIS A 50 -8.47 -21.19 6.57
C HIS A 50 -8.39 -20.51 7.95
N GLU A 51 -7.67 -21.12 8.89
CA GLU A 51 -7.58 -20.65 10.28
C GLU A 51 -6.12 -20.57 10.74
N GLY A 52 -5.87 -19.70 11.71
CA GLY A 52 -4.57 -19.61 12.39
C GLY A 52 -3.40 -19.35 11.44
N SER A 53 -2.44 -20.28 11.36
CA SER A 53 -1.21 -20.15 10.56
C SER A 53 -1.44 -20.31 9.06
N ASP A 54 -2.62 -20.74 8.62
CA ASP A 54 -2.95 -20.90 7.21
C ASP A 54 -3.60 -19.64 6.60
N VAL A 55 -4.11 -18.73 7.44
CA VAL A 55 -4.69 -17.44 7.01
C VAL A 55 -3.70 -16.64 6.15
N PRO A 56 -2.42 -16.43 6.53
CA PRO A 56 -1.48 -15.70 5.68
C PRO A 56 -1.23 -16.39 4.33
N LYS A 57 -1.19 -17.72 4.30
CA LYS A 57 -0.99 -18.49 3.07
C LYS A 57 -2.16 -18.32 2.11
N ALA A 58 -3.39 -18.30 2.65
CA ALA A 58 -4.59 -18.06 1.86
C ALA A 58 -4.58 -16.67 1.19
N PHE A 59 -4.12 -15.63 1.90
CA PHE A 59 -3.92 -14.30 1.31
C PHE A 59 -2.87 -14.29 0.21
N VAL A 60 -1.69 -14.87 0.47
CA VAL A 60 -0.60 -14.94 -0.52
C VAL A 60 -1.09 -15.64 -1.79
N LYS A 61 -1.67 -16.83 -1.65
CA LYS A 61 -2.22 -17.60 -2.76
C LYS A 61 -3.26 -16.82 -3.57
N HIS A 62 -4.18 -16.14 -2.89
CA HIS A 62 -5.20 -15.32 -3.56
C HIS A 62 -4.57 -14.23 -4.45
N TYR A 63 -3.57 -13.52 -3.93
CA TYR A 63 -2.92 -12.43 -4.67
C TYR A 63 -1.90 -12.94 -5.71
N GLU A 64 -1.27 -14.09 -5.50
CA GLU A 64 -0.48 -14.78 -6.53
C GLU A 64 -1.37 -15.15 -7.73
N ASP A 65 -2.55 -15.73 -7.49
CA ASP A 65 -3.48 -16.06 -8.56
C ASP A 65 -4.03 -14.78 -9.25
N PHE A 66 -4.27 -13.71 -8.48
CA PHE A 66 -4.88 -12.49 -8.97
C PHE A 66 -3.89 -11.57 -9.72
N LEU A 67 -2.67 -11.42 -9.22
CA LEU A 67 -1.65 -10.49 -9.75
C LEU A 67 -0.47 -11.20 -10.41
N GLY A 68 -0.20 -12.45 -10.05
CA GLY A 68 0.94 -13.23 -10.55
C GLY A 68 0.63 -13.96 -11.87
N THR A 69 -0.60 -13.89 -12.36
CA THR A 69 -0.90 -14.36 -13.71
C THR A 69 -0.33 -13.37 -14.71
N VAL A 70 0.47 -13.89 -15.66
CA VAL A 70 0.89 -13.12 -16.82
C VAL A 70 -0.36 -12.83 -17.64
N GLY A 71 -0.99 -11.69 -17.38
CA GLY A 71 -2.01 -11.15 -18.27
C GLY A 71 -1.40 -11.03 -19.67
N ASP A 72 -2.23 -11.19 -20.69
CA ASP A 72 -1.82 -11.04 -22.08
C ASP A 72 -1.38 -9.59 -22.33
N SER A 73 -0.10 -9.32 -22.04
CA SER A 73 0.56 -8.03 -22.21
C SER A 73 0.77 -7.70 -23.70
N ASN A 74 0.28 -8.57 -24.60
CA ASN A 74 0.16 -8.30 -26.03
C ASN A 74 -0.89 -7.25 -26.39
N ARG A 75 -1.56 -6.63 -25.41
CA ARG A 75 -2.03 -5.26 -25.59
C ARG A 75 -0.85 -4.30 -25.57
N LEU A 76 0.04 -4.47 -26.55
CA LEU A 76 0.75 -3.34 -27.12
C LEU A 76 -0.31 -2.25 -27.29
N PRO A 77 -0.08 -1.02 -26.81
CA PRO A 77 -0.96 0.08 -27.17
C PRO A 77 -0.98 0.08 -28.70
N THR A 78 -2.09 -0.37 -29.30
CA THR A 78 -2.30 -0.25 -30.73
C THR A 78 -2.00 1.21 -31.04
N LEU A 79 -1.28 1.51 -32.12
CA LEU A 79 -0.84 2.89 -32.44
C LEU A 79 -2.00 3.92 -32.28
N ASP A 80 -3.21 3.44 -32.51
CA ASP A 80 -4.54 4.03 -32.36
C ASP A 80 -4.87 4.57 -30.95
N LEU A 81 -4.13 4.18 -29.90
CA LEU A 81 -4.32 4.71 -28.54
C LEU A 81 -3.95 6.20 -28.45
N PHE A 82 -3.06 6.65 -29.33
CA PHE A 82 -2.64 8.04 -29.43
C PHE A 82 -3.36 8.71 -30.59
N CYS A 83 -4.60 9.15 -30.35
CA CYS A 83 -5.38 9.91 -31.34
C CYS A 83 -4.81 11.30 -31.63
N ARG A 84 -3.85 11.76 -30.82
CA ARG A 84 -3.14 13.03 -30.98
C ARG A 84 -1.65 12.75 -31.10
N THR A 85 -1.22 12.43 -32.31
CA THR A 85 0.20 12.35 -32.65
C THR A 85 0.68 13.70 -33.20
N LEU A 86 1.96 13.99 -32.99
CA LEU A 86 2.60 15.13 -33.64
C LEU A 86 2.64 14.89 -35.15
N ASP A 87 2.52 15.96 -35.93
CA ASP A 87 2.81 15.88 -37.36
C ASP A 87 4.26 15.39 -37.58
N ASN A 88 4.46 14.54 -38.58
CA ASN A 88 5.74 13.91 -38.85
C ASN A 88 6.86 14.94 -39.10
N GLN A 89 6.55 16.07 -39.74
CA GLN A 89 7.55 17.12 -39.99
C GLN A 89 7.95 17.82 -38.70
N LEU A 90 6.98 18.08 -37.81
CA LEU A 90 7.24 18.67 -36.50
C LEU A 90 8.09 17.71 -35.65
N ALA A 91 7.76 16.42 -35.62
CA ALA A 91 8.53 15.40 -34.89
C ALA A 91 9.98 15.32 -35.39
N LEU A 92 10.19 15.31 -36.72
CA LEU A 92 11.52 15.35 -37.33
C LEU A 92 12.29 16.63 -36.98
N SER A 93 11.60 17.76 -36.86
CA SER A 93 12.21 19.03 -36.45
C SER A 93 12.66 19.08 -34.99
N MET A 94 12.09 18.23 -34.12
CA MET A 94 12.41 18.17 -32.69
C MET A 94 13.63 17.29 -32.38
N VAL A 95 14.00 16.37 -33.27
CA VAL A 95 15.17 15.49 -33.12
C VAL A 95 16.42 16.00 -33.84
N ARG A 96 16.33 17.13 -34.53
CA ARG A 96 17.50 17.72 -35.20
C ARG A 96 18.50 18.26 -34.17
N PRO A 97 19.81 18.11 -34.40
CA PRO A 97 20.83 18.74 -33.56
C PRO A 97 20.63 20.27 -33.53
N VAL A 98 20.69 20.86 -32.33
CA VAL A 98 20.60 22.32 -32.17
C VAL A 98 21.82 22.94 -32.86
N SER A 99 21.59 23.49 -34.04
CA SER A 99 22.63 24.19 -34.80
C SER A 99 22.58 25.66 -34.40
N GLY A 100 23.44 26.05 -33.46
CA GLY A 100 23.62 27.45 -33.09
C GLY A 100 23.85 27.71 -31.61
N ILE A 101 24.97 27.23 -31.07
CA ILE A 101 25.70 28.01 -30.05
C ILE A 101 26.93 28.52 -30.80
N ASN A 102 26.79 29.64 -31.50
CA ASN A 102 27.95 30.44 -31.86
C ASN A 102 28.34 31.18 -30.58
N ALA A 103 29.49 30.80 -30.02
CA ALA A 103 30.18 31.54 -28.98
C ALA A 103 30.67 32.90 -29.51
#